data_AF-A0A1V5XTJ2-F1
#
_entry.id   AF-A0A1V5XTJ2-F1
#
_cell.length_a   1.000
_cell.length_b   1.000
_cell.length_c   1.000
_cell.angle_alpha   90.00
_cell.angle_beta   90.00
_cell.angle_gamma   90.00
#
_symmetry.space_group_name_H-M   'P 1'
#
loop_
_entity.id
_entity.type
_entity.pdbx_description
1 polymer ?
#
loop_
_entity_poly.entity_id
_entity_poly.type
_entity_poly.pdbx_seq_one_letter_code
_entity_poly.pdbx_strand_id
1 'polypeptide(L)'
;MYRPFPLLLVVCSSLSSSLAFAHGGQILEQLPCPVEEPMGLAACDNNLFISDMATRSIVRFDPCTAQILERIPAQGFLPTGIACSQGTLFLADRRQDFMARMRLGKNDHPSPIPYYERWATGLVHDGQSLWVVDARSAKLHRIDPVDGTTIESFDAPDKHPTGIAFDGRMLWVADHGKDSLYRVDPSDGKVVTILPSPGPYPSALAMHQGSLWVADYQSQQLFRVSLPHDEPYLEDMPRRVRVSYEVVYRVRGTGAVTHLRAALAVPEELPGQHLLDKVTFEPQPTRMTMDRWGQPIALFEREELKAGTTFSIRWTGDFLLYRVRFPIDPDRVRGATLPAQLDAYLQDDKKYDLGAQSLARLVEEVTHGKTSYYDRARAIYEHLARVIKYDRSGGWNNAATVLARGTGSCSEYTFALVGMLRRAGIPARYAGAVSERGDEASFDDVYHRWAEAYMPGYGWVPMDANAGFGETPAGKAEYFGGRSNRHVVTTRGGGASEWLDWTYNNHTMYEVQGDATLEEQSLARYRPLADTNKDPVLASAPRVNVPRLTEPIVDPPAKPTQSTSFSGDPWMAAIALLLAAGFGIAVGRGFRTIP
;
A
#
# COMPACT_ATOMS: atom_id res chain seq x y z
N MET A 1 -14.76 -70.31 -22.12
CA MET A 1 -14.45 -69.37 -23.23
C MET A 1 -14.77 -67.98 -22.71
N TYR A 2 -13.75 -67.29 -22.20
CA TYR A 2 -13.85 -66.00 -21.49
C TYR A 2 -14.12 -64.85 -22.46
N ARG A 3 -15.02 -63.91 -22.10
CA ARG A 3 -15.13 -62.57 -22.70
C ARG A 3 -14.66 -61.54 -21.67
N PRO A 4 -13.83 -60.54 -22.05
CA PRO A 4 -13.30 -59.56 -21.11
C PRO A 4 -14.29 -58.41 -20.88
N PHE A 5 -14.39 -57.96 -19.64
CA PHE A 5 -14.95 -56.67 -19.22
C PHE A 5 -13.88 -55.57 -19.40
N PRO A 6 -14.21 -54.35 -19.87
CA PRO A 6 -13.30 -53.23 -19.77
C PRO A 6 -13.33 -52.66 -18.34
N LEU A 7 -12.21 -52.77 -17.64
CA LEU A 7 -11.95 -52.07 -16.39
C LEU A 7 -11.66 -50.60 -16.74
N LEU A 8 -12.58 -49.69 -16.39
CA LEU A 8 -12.32 -48.25 -16.49
C LEU A 8 -11.49 -47.84 -15.26
N LEU A 9 -10.17 -47.93 -15.38
CA LEU A 9 -9.23 -47.34 -14.43
C LEU A 9 -9.28 -45.82 -14.60
N VAL A 10 -9.97 -45.11 -13.71
CA VAL A 10 -9.78 -43.67 -13.56
C VAL A 10 -8.41 -43.49 -12.90
N VAL A 11 -7.40 -43.23 -13.73
CA VAL A 11 -6.10 -42.77 -13.27
C VAL A 11 -6.31 -41.37 -12.72
N CYS A 12 -6.32 -41.22 -11.39
CA CYS A 12 -6.03 -39.94 -10.77
C CYS A 12 -4.62 -39.55 -11.22
N SER A 13 -4.51 -38.70 -12.23
CA SER A 13 -3.25 -38.07 -12.56
C SER A 13 -2.85 -37.22 -11.36
N SER A 14 -1.92 -37.74 -10.57
CA SER A 14 -1.07 -36.94 -9.70
C SER A 14 -0.28 -36.00 -10.60
N LEU A 15 -0.88 -34.86 -10.92
CA LEU A 15 -0.14 -33.70 -11.38
C LEU A 15 0.77 -33.34 -10.21
N SER A 16 2.04 -33.63 -10.40
CA SER A 16 3.15 -33.05 -9.65
C SER A 16 2.87 -31.57 -9.48
N SER A 17 2.48 -31.21 -8.27
CA SER A 17 2.27 -29.85 -7.81
C SER A 17 3.62 -29.14 -7.84
N SER A 18 3.92 -28.48 -8.95
CA SER A 18 4.61 -27.21 -8.82
C SER A 18 3.68 -26.35 -7.97
N LEU A 19 4.04 -26.14 -6.70
CA LEU A 19 3.43 -25.15 -5.82
C LEU A 19 3.57 -23.78 -6.49
N ALA A 20 2.64 -23.48 -7.41
CA ALA A 20 2.31 -22.13 -7.78
C ALA A 20 1.54 -21.59 -6.58
N PHE A 21 2.23 -20.85 -5.72
CA PHE A 21 1.58 -20.09 -4.67
C PHE A 21 0.52 -19.21 -5.33
N ALA A 22 -0.74 -19.38 -4.93
CA ALA A 22 -1.83 -18.59 -5.47
C ALA A 22 -1.78 -17.19 -4.85
N HIS A 23 -1.71 -16.17 -5.69
CA HIS A 23 -1.56 -14.79 -5.27
C HIS A 23 -2.82 -14.30 -4.54
N GLY A 24 -2.68 -13.43 -3.53
CA GLY A 24 -3.84 -12.83 -2.88
C GLY A 24 -4.80 -12.16 -3.89
N GLY A 25 -6.07 -12.56 -3.88
CA GLY A 25 -7.08 -12.09 -4.84
C GLY A 25 -7.17 -12.88 -6.15
N GLN A 26 -6.34 -13.91 -6.35
CA GLN A 26 -6.44 -14.78 -7.53
C GLN A 26 -7.69 -15.66 -7.48
N ILE A 27 -8.40 -15.75 -8.61
CA ILE A 27 -9.49 -16.71 -8.79
C ILE A 27 -8.89 -18.11 -8.90
N LEU A 28 -9.15 -18.94 -7.89
CA LEU A 28 -8.78 -20.35 -7.83
C LEU A 28 -9.79 -21.23 -8.56
N GLU A 29 -11.06 -20.85 -8.48
CA GLU A 29 -12.18 -21.61 -9.03
C GLU A 29 -13.33 -20.67 -9.36
N GLN A 30 -14.08 -21.01 -10.41
CA GLN A 30 -15.27 -20.30 -10.85
C GLN A 30 -16.34 -21.32 -11.21
N LEU A 31 -17.49 -21.23 -10.53
CA LEU A 31 -18.64 -22.11 -10.70
C LEU A 31 -19.89 -21.26 -10.98
N PRO A 32 -20.86 -21.75 -11.78
CA PRO A 32 -22.19 -21.15 -11.83
C PRO A 32 -22.81 -21.06 -10.44
N CYS A 33 -23.43 -19.92 -10.11
CA CYS A 33 -24.14 -19.79 -8.85
C CYS A 33 -25.36 -20.75 -8.84
N PRO A 34 -25.58 -21.57 -7.80
CA PRO A 34 -26.68 -22.55 -7.77
C PRO A 34 -28.05 -21.93 -7.44
N VAL A 35 -28.11 -20.61 -7.25
CA VAL A 35 -29.29 -19.82 -6.85
C VAL A 35 -29.44 -18.59 -7.73
N GLU A 36 -30.66 -18.04 -7.80
CA GLU A 36 -30.96 -16.89 -8.66
C GLU A 36 -30.59 -15.54 -8.01
N GLU A 37 -30.76 -15.40 -6.70
CA GLU A 37 -30.42 -14.17 -5.98
C GLU A 37 -29.61 -14.49 -4.71
N PRO A 38 -28.30 -14.78 -4.85
CA PRO A 38 -27.43 -15.10 -3.73
C PRO A 38 -27.25 -13.88 -2.83
N MET A 39 -27.79 -13.90 -1.61
CA MET A 39 -27.71 -12.76 -0.68
C MET A 39 -26.90 -13.03 0.59
N GLY A 40 -26.57 -14.29 0.84
CA GLY A 40 -25.81 -14.72 1.99
C GLY A 40 -25.13 -16.04 1.68
N LEU A 41 -23.96 -16.23 2.27
CA LEU A 41 -23.11 -17.38 2.04
C LEU A 41 -22.48 -17.75 3.39
N ALA A 42 -22.58 -19.02 3.78
CA ALA A 42 -21.97 -19.53 5.00
C ALA A 42 -21.33 -20.88 4.75
N ALA A 43 -20.19 -21.14 5.38
CA ALA A 43 -19.61 -22.47 5.42
C ALA A 43 -20.10 -23.19 6.68
N CYS A 44 -20.72 -24.36 6.51
CA CYS A 44 -20.99 -25.29 7.61
C CYS A 44 -20.40 -26.65 7.24
N ASP A 45 -19.57 -27.21 8.11
CA ASP A 45 -18.86 -28.45 7.85
C ASP A 45 -18.10 -28.37 6.50
N ASN A 46 -18.35 -29.30 5.58
CA ASN A 46 -17.73 -29.36 4.25
C ASN A 46 -18.56 -28.68 3.15
N ASN A 47 -19.69 -28.04 3.48
CA ASN A 47 -20.64 -27.53 2.50
C ASN A 47 -20.83 -26.03 2.63
N LEU A 48 -21.22 -25.42 1.51
CA LEU A 48 -21.69 -24.05 1.48
C LEU A 48 -23.21 -24.02 1.62
N PHE A 49 -23.69 -23.08 2.41
CA PHE A 49 -25.09 -22.72 2.48
C PHE A 49 -25.24 -21.37 1.80
N ILE A 50 -26.22 -21.23 0.92
CA ILE A 50 -26.45 -20.01 0.14
C ILE A 50 -27.92 -19.61 0.28
N SER A 51 -28.20 -18.40 0.74
CA SER A 51 -29.57 -17.89 0.74
C SER A 51 -29.95 -17.41 -0.66
N ASP A 52 -31.15 -17.78 -1.09
CA ASP A 52 -31.76 -17.37 -2.34
C ASP A 52 -32.99 -16.52 -2.03
N MET A 53 -32.86 -15.21 -2.22
CA MET A 53 -33.93 -14.28 -1.93
C MET A 53 -35.09 -14.38 -2.93
N ALA A 54 -34.80 -14.72 -4.19
CA ALA A 54 -35.79 -14.86 -5.25
C ALA A 54 -36.72 -16.05 -4.99
N THR A 55 -36.15 -17.21 -4.66
CA THR A 55 -36.93 -18.42 -4.37
C THR A 55 -37.33 -18.57 -2.90
N ARG A 56 -36.86 -17.68 -2.02
CA ARG A 56 -37.08 -17.73 -0.56
C ARG A 56 -36.66 -19.08 0.02
N SER A 57 -35.44 -19.49 -0.29
CA SER A 57 -34.88 -20.76 0.16
C SER A 57 -33.43 -20.60 0.59
N ILE A 58 -32.92 -21.62 1.28
CA ILE A 58 -31.50 -21.79 1.55
C ILE A 58 -31.05 -23.05 0.83
N VAL A 59 -29.99 -22.95 0.04
CA VAL A 59 -29.41 -24.06 -0.72
C VAL A 59 -28.17 -24.57 -0.01
N ARG A 60 -28.15 -25.88 0.28
CA ARG A 60 -26.93 -26.58 0.70
C ARG A 60 -26.22 -27.09 -0.55
N PHE A 61 -25.01 -26.61 -0.77
CA PHE A 61 -24.21 -26.83 -1.96
C PHE A 61 -22.88 -27.49 -1.59
N ASP A 62 -22.50 -28.52 -2.35
CA ASP A 62 -21.18 -29.13 -2.28
C ASP A 62 -20.25 -28.43 -3.28
N PRO A 63 -19.29 -27.62 -2.83
CA PRO A 63 -18.36 -26.95 -3.73
C PRO A 63 -17.43 -27.92 -4.46
N CYS A 64 -17.15 -29.11 -3.93
CA CYS A 64 -16.23 -30.08 -4.55
C CYS A 64 -16.84 -30.79 -5.76
N THR A 65 -18.15 -31.06 -5.72
CA THR A 65 -18.87 -31.74 -6.81
C THR A 65 -19.74 -30.78 -7.64
N ALA A 66 -19.83 -29.53 -7.23
CA ALA A 66 -20.72 -28.50 -7.79
C ALA A 66 -22.20 -28.94 -7.80
N GLN A 67 -22.63 -29.69 -6.78
CA GLN A 67 -24.00 -30.22 -6.67
C GLN A 67 -24.82 -29.54 -5.57
N ILE A 68 -26.09 -29.34 -5.86
CA ILE A 68 -27.09 -28.98 -4.86
C ILE A 68 -27.48 -30.23 -4.10
N LEU A 69 -27.20 -30.25 -2.80
CA LEU A 69 -27.51 -31.38 -1.93
C LEU A 69 -28.92 -31.28 -1.35
N GLU A 70 -29.36 -30.06 -1.02
CA GLU A 70 -30.63 -29.82 -0.35
C GLU A 70 -31.13 -28.40 -0.62
N ARG A 71 -32.46 -28.24 -0.70
CA ARG A 71 -33.12 -26.93 -0.69
C ARG A 71 -34.04 -26.84 0.52
N ILE A 72 -33.73 -25.92 1.42
CA ILE A 72 -34.44 -25.70 2.67
C ILE A 72 -35.39 -24.51 2.46
N PRO A 73 -36.73 -24.70 2.51
CA PRO A 73 -37.68 -23.61 2.36
C PRO A 73 -37.56 -22.59 3.51
N ALA A 74 -37.41 -21.30 3.18
CA ALA A 74 -37.44 -20.20 4.14
C ALA A 74 -38.82 -19.53 4.14
N GLN A 75 -39.88 -20.31 4.40
CA GLN A 75 -41.26 -19.84 4.29
C GLN A 75 -41.54 -18.69 5.25
N GLY A 76 -42.09 -17.59 4.73
CA GLY A 76 -42.35 -16.37 5.49
C GLY A 76 -41.14 -15.46 5.65
N PHE A 77 -39.96 -15.91 5.23
CA PHE A 77 -38.72 -15.14 5.24
C PHE A 77 -38.37 -14.62 3.82
N LEU A 78 -37.63 -13.52 3.77
CA LEU A 78 -36.91 -12.98 2.63
C LEU A 78 -35.41 -13.03 2.97
N PRO A 79 -34.77 -14.21 2.79
CA PRO A 79 -33.50 -14.51 3.42
C PRO A 79 -32.37 -13.68 2.80
N THR A 80 -31.56 -13.05 3.66
CA THR A 80 -30.37 -12.27 3.27
C THR A 80 -29.12 -12.93 3.85
N GLY A 81 -28.43 -12.30 4.80
CA GLY A 81 -27.20 -12.81 5.39
C GLY A 81 -27.44 -14.12 6.13
N ILE A 82 -26.49 -15.04 6.04
CA ILE A 82 -26.50 -16.30 6.79
C ILE A 82 -25.15 -16.51 7.45
N ALA A 83 -25.15 -17.05 8.66
CA ALA A 83 -23.95 -17.44 9.37
C ALA A 83 -24.12 -18.83 9.97
N CYS A 84 -23.00 -19.51 10.20
CA CYS A 84 -23.00 -20.85 10.78
C CYS A 84 -22.08 -20.93 11.97
N SER A 85 -22.54 -21.55 13.05
CA SER A 85 -21.71 -21.87 14.21
C SER A 85 -22.23 -23.12 14.89
N GLN A 86 -21.35 -24.11 15.06
CA GLN A 86 -21.63 -25.33 15.84
C GLN A 86 -22.95 -26.03 15.44
N GLY A 87 -23.21 -26.17 14.14
CA GLY A 87 -24.44 -26.80 13.61
C GLY A 87 -25.72 -25.96 13.75
N THR A 88 -25.59 -24.69 14.17
CA THR A 88 -26.68 -23.71 14.19
C THR A 88 -26.49 -22.72 13.04
N LEU A 89 -27.56 -22.54 12.26
CA LEU A 89 -27.63 -21.54 11.21
C LEU A 89 -28.35 -20.30 11.76
N PHE A 90 -27.73 -19.14 11.55
CA PHE A 90 -28.32 -17.83 11.78
C PHE A 90 -28.73 -17.26 10.43
N LEU A 91 -29.92 -16.67 10.37
CA LEU A 91 -30.52 -16.12 9.17
C LEU A 91 -31.02 -14.71 9.43
N ALA A 92 -30.51 -13.76 8.66
CA ALA A 92 -31.08 -12.43 8.54
C ALA A 92 -32.23 -12.42 7.52
N ASP A 93 -33.11 -11.46 7.71
CA ASP A 93 -34.26 -11.26 6.87
C ASP A 93 -34.43 -9.78 6.53
N ARG A 94 -34.78 -9.49 5.28
CA ARG A 94 -34.95 -8.11 4.81
C ARG A 94 -36.22 -7.42 5.32
N ARG A 95 -37.21 -8.17 5.79
CA ARG A 95 -38.53 -7.69 6.23
C ARG A 95 -38.78 -7.86 7.73
N GLN A 96 -38.13 -8.82 8.38
CA GLN A 96 -38.27 -9.03 9.82
C GLN A 96 -37.39 -8.05 10.62
N ASP A 97 -37.78 -7.78 11.86
CA ASP A 97 -37.03 -6.99 12.85
C ASP A 97 -36.25 -7.88 13.85
N PHE A 98 -36.02 -9.12 13.46
CA PHE A 98 -35.24 -10.10 14.20
C PHE A 98 -34.44 -10.98 13.23
N MET A 99 -33.34 -11.55 13.71
CA MET A 99 -32.67 -12.67 13.04
C MET A 99 -33.21 -13.99 13.56
N ALA A 100 -33.26 -14.99 12.71
CA ALA A 100 -33.67 -16.33 13.08
C ALA A 100 -32.44 -17.20 13.38
N ARG A 101 -32.52 -18.06 14.39
CA ARG A 101 -31.57 -19.17 14.57
C ARG A 101 -32.28 -20.52 14.48
N MET A 102 -31.66 -21.47 13.80
CA MET A 102 -32.21 -22.80 13.52
C MET A 102 -31.11 -23.86 13.61
N ARG A 103 -31.39 -25.00 14.23
CA ARG A 103 -30.46 -26.13 14.25
C ARG A 103 -30.57 -26.93 12.96
N LEU A 104 -29.43 -27.16 12.31
CA LEU A 104 -29.36 -27.99 11.12
C LEU A 104 -29.78 -29.44 11.45
N GLY A 105 -30.54 -30.06 10.54
CA GLY A 105 -31.02 -31.45 10.69
C GLY A 105 -32.21 -31.64 11.64
N LYS A 106 -32.73 -30.57 12.26
CA LYS A 106 -33.97 -30.61 13.04
C LYS A 106 -35.04 -29.75 12.38
N ASN A 107 -36.28 -30.24 12.35
CA ASN A 107 -37.47 -29.45 11.99
C ASN A 107 -37.92 -28.55 13.16
N ASP A 108 -36.97 -27.89 13.82
CA ASP A 108 -37.27 -26.94 14.89
C ASP A 108 -37.76 -25.62 14.26
N HIS A 109 -38.77 -24.98 14.86
CA HIS A 109 -39.16 -23.64 14.46
C HIS A 109 -38.01 -22.65 14.72
N PRO A 110 -37.72 -21.72 13.79
CA PRO A 110 -36.65 -20.75 14.00
C PRO A 110 -36.96 -19.87 15.22
N SER A 111 -36.01 -19.77 16.16
CA SER A 111 -36.19 -18.89 17.32
C SER A 111 -35.65 -17.49 17.01
N PRO A 112 -36.34 -16.42 17.40
CA PRO A 112 -35.93 -15.06 17.10
C PRO A 112 -34.78 -14.58 18.00
N ILE A 113 -33.89 -13.78 17.42
CA ILE A 113 -32.87 -12.97 18.06
C ILE A 113 -33.19 -11.52 17.69
N PRO A 114 -33.55 -10.64 18.64
CA PRO A 114 -33.82 -9.24 18.36
C PRO A 114 -32.70 -8.58 17.54
N TYR A 115 -33.05 -7.78 16.54
CA TYR A 115 -32.09 -6.96 15.80
C TYR A 115 -32.71 -5.64 15.33
N TYR A 116 -32.34 -4.55 16.00
CA TYR A 116 -33.07 -3.28 15.92
C TYR A 116 -32.70 -2.39 14.72
N GLU A 117 -31.58 -2.65 14.04
CA GLU A 117 -31.04 -1.76 12.98
C GLU A 117 -31.70 -1.98 11.60
N ARG A 118 -32.49 -3.05 11.43
CA ARG A 118 -33.44 -3.25 10.32
C ARG A 118 -32.86 -3.18 8.88
N TRP A 119 -31.66 -3.71 8.64
CA TRP A 119 -31.17 -4.04 7.28
C TRP A 119 -29.93 -4.97 7.26
N ALA A 120 -30.01 -6.13 7.91
CA ALA A 120 -28.90 -7.08 7.92
C ALA A 120 -28.74 -7.77 6.54
N THR A 121 -27.65 -7.49 5.82
CA THR A 121 -27.34 -8.10 4.52
C THR A 121 -26.34 -9.24 4.62
N GLY A 122 -25.36 -9.12 5.51
CA GLY A 122 -24.29 -10.09 5.70
C GLY A 122 -24.24 -10.52 7.16
N LEU A 123 -23.98 -11.80 7.40
CA LEU A 123 -23.79 -12.36 8.75
C LEU A 123 -22.54 -13.24 8.77
N VAL A 124 -21.76 -13.18 9.85
CA VAL A 124 -20.74 -14.20 10.15
C VAL A 124 -20.58 -14.38 11.65
N HIS A 125 -20.27 -15.59 12.11
CA HIS A 125 -19.97 -15.86 13.51
C HIS A 125 -18.45 -16.02 13.69
N ASP A 126 -17.86 -15.30 14.64
CA ASP A 126 -16.39 -15.31 14.86
C ASP A 126 -15.92 -16.40 15.86
N GLY A 127 -16.88 -17.10 16.46
CA GLY A 127 -16.65 -18.11 17.50
C GLY A 127 -17.16 -17.69 18.88
N GLN A 128 -17.42 -16.39 19.07
CA GLN A 128 -17.95 -15.80 20.30
C GLN A 128 -19.18 -14.92 20.06
N SER A 129 -19.14 -14.12 19.01
CA SER A 129 -20.14 -13.11 18.66
C SER A 129 -20.64 -13.31 17.22
N LEU A 130 -21.82 -12.75 16.95
CA LEU A 130 -22.32 -12.61 15.59
C LEU A 130 -21.95 -11.23 15.06
N TRP A 131 -21.44 -11.18 13.84
CA TRP A 131 -21.14 -9.94 13.12
C TRP A 131 -22.17 -9.73 12.04
N VAL A 132 -22.64 -8.50 11.93
CA VAL A 132 -23.72 -8.10 11.02
C VAL A 132 -23.26 -6.93 10.16
N VAL A 133 -23.48 -7.03 8.85
CA VAL A 133 -23.41 -5.89 7.95
C VAL A 133 -24.79 -5.23 7.89
N ASP A 134 -24.87 -3.99 8.34
CA ASP A 134 -26.01 -3.12 8.09
C ASP A 134 -25.71 -2.24 6.87
N ALA A 135 -26.27 -2.62 5.73
CA ALA A 135 -26.08 -1.91 4.47
C ALA A 135 -26.78 -0.54 4.45
N ARG A 136 -27.78 -0.30 5.30
CA ARG A 136 -28.50 0.97 5.33
C ARG A 136 -27.72 2.04 6.08
N SER A 137 -27.18 1.69 7.25
CA SER A 137 -26.37 2.62 8.05
C SER A 137 -24.89 2.60 7.66
N ALA A 138 -24.49 1.71 6.75
CA ALA A 138 -23.10 1.47 6.36
C ALA A 138 -22.22 1.16 7.57
N LYS A 139 -22.65 0.20 8.40
CA LYS A 139 -21.98 -0.19 9.64
C LYS A 139 -21.76 -1.69 9.74
N LEU A 140 -20.77 -2.05 10.55
CA LEU A 140 -20.53 -3.39 11.05
C LEU A 140 -20.93 -3.42 12.52
N HIS A 141 -21.85 -4.31 12.88
CA HIS A 141 -22.27 -4.51 14.27
C HIS A 141 -21.74 -5.83 14.78
N ARG A 142 -21.12 -5.82 15.96
CA ARG A 142 -20.84 -7.01 16.74
C ARG A 142 -21.94 -7.18 17.77
N ILE A 143 -22.61 -8.32 17.77
CA ILE A 143 -23.76 -8.56 18.63
C ILE A 143 -23.64 -9.87 19.40
N ASP A 144 -24.31 -9.94 20.54
CA ASP A 144 -24.45 -11.17 21.31
C ASP A 144 -25.40 -12.14 20.59
N PRO A 145 -24.98 -13.37 20.26
CA PRO A 145 -25.80 -14.34 19.54
C PRO A 145 -26.94 -14.95 20.39
N VAL A 146 -26.96 -14.70 21.70
CA VAL A 146 -27.97 -15.20 22.64
C VAL A 146 -29.19 -14.29 22.66
N ASP A 147 -28.98 -12.99 22.84
CA ASP A 147 -30.06 -12.00 23.06
C ASP A 147 -30.11 -10.86 22.04
N GLY A 148 -29.13 -10.75 21.14
CA GLY A 148 -29.10 -9.75 20.07
C GLY A 148 -28.56 -8.38 20.49
N THR A 149 -28.03 -8.24 21.71
CA THR A 149 -27.46 -6.97 22.20
C THR A 149 -26.27 -6.54 21.34
N THR A 150 -26.27 -5.30 20.87
CA THR A 150 -25.11 -4.71 20.18
C THR A 150 -23.98 -4.44 21.16
N ILE A 151 -22.86 -5.14 20.99
CA ILE A 151 -21.64 -5.03 21.79
C ILE A 151 -20.81 -3.86 21.28
N GLU A 152 -20.55 -3.83 19.97
CA GLU A 152 -19.71 -2.82 19.31
C GLU A 152 -20.28 -2.47 17.92
N SER A 153 -19.91 -1.29 17.41
CA SER A 153 -20.31 -0.85 16.09
C SER A 153 -19.21 0.00 15.45
N PHE A 154 -18.87 -0.34 14.21
CA PHE A 154 -17.87 0.35 13.40
C PHE A 154 -18.48 0.81 12.08
N ASP A 155 -17.87 1.81 11.46
CA ASP A 155 -18.22 2.17 10.09
C ASP A 155 -17.77 1.04 9.16
N ALA A 156 -18.60 0.68 8.19
CA ALA A 156 -18.23 -0.29 7.16
C ALA A 156 -17.12 0.29 6.26
N PRO A 157 -16.35 -0.57 5.56
CA PRO A 157 -15.23 -0.11 4.74
C PRO A 157 -15.59 0.97 3.72
N ASP A 158 -16.75 0.85 3.08
CA ASP A 158 -17.30 1.86 2.17
C ASP A 158 -18.84 1.87 2.24
N LYS A 159 -19.49 2.62 1.34
CA LYS A 159 -20.90 3.03 1.44
C LYS A 159 -21.92 1.97 1.06
N HIS A 160 -21.51 0.86 0.46
CA HIS A 160 -22.39 -0.16 -0.09
C HIS A 160 -22.00 -1.58 0.34
N PRO A 161 -21.83 -1.84 1.65
CA PRO A 161 -21.36 -3.12 2.13
C PRO A 161 -22.45 -4.19 1.97
N THR A 162 -22.03 -5.44 1.73
CA THR A 162 -22.95 -6.54 1.39
C THR A 162 -22.68 -7.77 2.26
N GLY A 163 -21.72 -8.60 1.86
CA GLY A 163 -21.36 -9.86 2.49
C GLY A 163 -20.21 -9.71 3.48
N ILE A 164 -20.14 -10.64 4.43
CA ILE A 164 -19.07 -10.68 5.44
C ILE A 164 -18.63 -12.12 5.70
N ALA A 165 -17.32 -12.32 5.90
CA ALA A 165 -16.72 -13.58 6.29
C ALA A 165 -15.67 -13.35 7.39
N PHE A 166 -15.25 -14.41 8.07
CA PHE A 166 -14.24 -14.35 9.13
C PHE A 166 -13.16 -15.38 8.82
N ASP A 167 -11.90 -14.92 8.76
CA ASP A 167 -10.75 -15.78 8.43
C ASP A 167 -10.14 -16.51 9.64
N GLY A 168 -10.79 -16.41 10.81
CA GLY A 168 -10.28 -16.86 12.09
C GLY A 168 -9.61 -15.75 12.91
N ARG A 169 -9.34 -14.60 12.31
CA ARG A 169 -8.76 -13.43 13.00
C ARG A 169 -9.35 -12.11 12.53
N MET A 170 -9.49 -11.91 11.23
CA MET A 170 -9.95 -10.68 10.59
C MET A 170 -11.29 -10.91 9.89
N LEU A 171 -12.05 -9.84 9.76
CA LEU A 171 -13.26 -9.83 8.96
C LEU A 171 -12.91 -9.57 7.49
N TRP A 172 -13.62 -10.19 6.58
CA TRP A 172 -13.63 -9.89 5.17
C TRP A 172 -14.99 -9.33 4.82
N VAL A 173 -15.05 -8.12 4.26
CA VAL A 173 -16.30 -7.44 3.94
C VAL A 173 -16.31 -7.09 2.46
N ALA A 174 -17.39 -7.43 1.77
CA ALA A 174 -17.62 -7.05 0.38
C ALA A 174 -18.32 -5.70 0.29
N ASP A 175 -18.02 -4.94 -0.75
CA ASP A 175 -18.75 -3.75 -1.16
C ASP A 175 -18.95 -3.78 -2.67
N HIS A 176 -20.20 -3.58 -3.10
CA HIS A 176 -20.59 -3.62 -4.51
C HIS A 176 -20.61 -2.23 -5.18
N GLY A 177 -20.34 -1.16 -4.44
CA GLY A 177 -20.22 0.18 -5.02
C GLY A 177 -18.85 0.40 -5.66
N LYS A 178 -17.82 -0.29 -5.16
CA LYS A 178 -16.44 -0.27 -5.68
C LYS A 178 -15.92 -1.63 -6.14
N ASP A 179 -16.77 -2.65 -6.15
CA ASP A 179 -16.41 -4.03 -6.50
C ASP A 179 -15.13 -4.48 -5.79
N SER A 180 -15.15 -4.40 -4.46
CA SER A 180 -13.96 -4.57 -3.63
C SER A 180 -14.24 -5.45 -2.42
N LEU A 181 -13.21 -6.20 -2.02
CA LEU A 181 -13.17 -7.05 -0.84
C LEU A 181 -12.17 -6.46 0.14
N TYR A 182 -12.62 -6.17 1.35
CA TYR A 182 -11.82 -5.50 2.37
C TYR A 182 -11.54 -6.45 3.52
N ARG A 183 -10.27 -6.54 3.92
CA ARG A 183 -9.89 -7.18 5.19
C ARG A 183 -9.91 -6.13 6.28
N VAL A 184 -10.68 -6.36 7.34
CA VAL A 184 -11.02 -5.41 8.39
C VAL A 184 -10.59 -5.97 9.75
N ASP A 185 -9.94 -5.14 10.55
CA ASP A 185 -9.62 -5.46 11.94
C ASP A 185 -10.89 -5.38 12.80
N PRO A 186 -11.33 -6.48 13.43
CA PRO A 186 -12.54 -6.48 14.25
C PRO A 186 -12.40 -5.66 15.54
N SER A 187 -11.18 -5.29 15.96
CA SER A 187 -10.97 -4.54 17.22
C SER A 187 -11.21 -3.04 17.08
N ASP A 188 -11.05 -2.48 15.87
CA ASP A 188 -11.19 -1.04 15.64
C ASP A 188 -11.88 -0.66 14.30
N GLY A 189 -12.27 -1.64 13.49
CA GLY A 189 -12.95 -1.43 12.21
C GLY A 189 -12.05 -0.92 11.08
N LYS A 190 -10.72 -0.90 11.26
CA LYS A 190 -9.81 -0.41 10.21
C LYS A 190 -9.62 -1.43 9.10
N VAL A 191 -9.55 -0.92 7.87
CA VAL A 191 -9.21 -1.71 6.69
C VAL A 191 -7.70 -1.88 6.62
N VAL A 192 -7.24 -3.13 6.56
CA VAL A 192 -5.81 -3.49 6.47
C VAL A 192 -5.40 -4.00 5.08
N THR A 193 -6.36 -4.46 4.28
CA THR A 193 -6.11 -4.97 2.92
C THR A 193 -7.31 -4.71 2.03
N ILE A 194 -7.04 -4.41 0.76
CA ILE A 194 -8.05 -4.15 -0.27
C ILE A 194 -7.75 -5.05 -1.46
N LEU A 195 -8.70 -5.90 -1.84
CA LEU A 195 -8.65 -6.73 -3.04
C LEU A 195 -9.76 -6.32 -4.00
N PRO A 196 -9.54 -6.36 -5.32
CA PRO A 196 -10.65 -6.29 -6.26
C PRO A 196 -11.56 -7.51 -6.10
N SER A 197 -12.86 -7.30 -6.24
CA SER A 197 -13.81 -8.40 -6.40
C SER A 197 -13.61 -9.09 -7.76
N PRO A 198 -13.75 -10.42 -7.84
CA PRO A 198 -13.70 -11.13 -9.12
C PRO A 198 -14.90 -10.83 -10.03
N GLY A 199 -15.98 -10.24 -9.49
CA GLY A 199 -17.17 -9.84 -10.23
C GLY A 199 -17.76 -8.49 -9.75
N PRO A 200 -18.72 -7.93 -10.52
CA PRO A 200 -19.22 -6.57 -10.34
C PRO A 200 -20.31 -6.39 -9.26
N TYR A 201 -20.70 -7.46 -8.56
CA TYR A 201 -21.63 -7.37 -7.43
C TYR A 201 -21.34 -8.49 -6.43
N PRO A 202 -20.26 -8.38 -5.62
CA PRO A 202 -19.99 -9.36 -4.57
C PRO A 202 -21.09 -9.25 -3.51
N SER A 203 -22.06 -10.17 -3.55
CA SER A 203 -23.25 -10.11 -2.70
C SER A 203 -23.08 -10.84 -1.38
N ALA A 204 -22.27 -11.90 -1.35
CA ALA A 204 -22.05 -12.70 -0.16
C ALA A 204 -20.65 -13.31 -0.10
N LEU A 205 -20.14 -13.49 1.13
CA LEU A 205 -18.80 -14.03 1.40
C LEU A 205 -18.87 -15.19 2.39
N ALA A 206 -17.99 -16.17 2.25
CA ALA A 206 -17.72 -17.15 3.30
C ALA A 206 -16.26 -17.59 3.28
N MET A 207 -15.71 -17.90 4.46
CA MET A 207 -14.44 -18.59 4.56
C MET A 207 -14.68 -20.09 4.52
N HIS A 208 -14.04 -20.79 3.57
CA HIS A 208 -14.17 -22.24 3.47
C HIS A 208 -12.85 -22.87 3.00
N GLN A 209 -12.34 -23.83 3.77
CA GLN A 209 -11.09 -24.56 3.48
C GLN A 209 -9.90 -23.64 3.17
N GLY A 210 -9.75 -22.55 3.93
CA GLY A 210 -8.63 -21.61 3.79
C GLY A 210 -8.72 -20.67 2.57
N SER A 211 -9.87 -20.63 1.89
CA SER A 211 -10.12 -19.70 0.77
C SER A 211 -11.36 -18.88 1.01
N LEU A 212 -11.37 -17.67 0.45
CA LEU A 212 -12.54 -16.81 0.47
C LEU A 212 -13.44 -17.17 -0.71
N TRP A 213 -14.68 -17.54 -0.40
CA TRP A 213 -15.71 -17.77 -1.40
C TRP A 213 -16.55 -16.50 -1.56
N VAL A 214 -16.81 -16.11 -2.81
CA VAL A 214 -17.53 -14.91 -3.19
C VAL A 214 -18.69 -15.31 -4.10
N ALA A 215 -19.92 -15.12 -3.64
CA ALA A 215 -21.07 -15.17 -4.53
C ALA A 215 -21.27 -13.80 -5.16
N ASP A 216 -21.47 -13.78 -6.47
CA ASP A 216 -21.69 -12.56 -7.24
C ASP A 216 -23.06 -12.58 -7.90
N TYR A 217 -23.88 -11.60 -7.53
CA TYR A 217 -25.28 -11.52 -7.97
C TYR A 217 -25.42 -11.21 -9.47
N GLN A 218 -24.59 -10.32 -10.00
CA GLN A 218 -24.74 -9.82 -11.36
C GLN A 218 -24.18 -10.78 -12.41
N SER A 219 -23.01 -11.35 -12.15
CA SER A 219 -22.39 -12.36 -13.02
C SER A 219 -22.99 -13.76 -12.84
N GLN A 220 -23.76 -13.98 -11.77
CA GLN A 220 -24.34 -15.28 -11.41
C GLN A 220 -23.28 -16.37 -11.25
N GLN A 221 -22.16 -15.99 -10.62
CA GLN A 221 -21.03 -16.88 -10.38
C GLN A 221 -20.74 -17.01 -8.90
N LEU A 222 -20.13 -18.13 -8.55
CA LEU A 222 -19.49 -18.40 -7.29
C LEU A 222 -17.98 -18.54 -7.55
N PHE A 223 -17.20 -17.68 -6.92
CA PHE A 223 -15.75 -17.66 -7.05
C PHE A 223 -15.09 -18.17 -5.77
N ARG A 224 -14.04 -18.96 -5.93
CA ARG A 224 -13.08 -19.24 -4.86
C ARG A 224 -11.85 -18.39 -5.09
N VAL A 225 -11.47 -17.60 -4.09
CA VAL A 225 -10.38 -16.62 -4.17
C VAL A 225 -9.33 -16.94 -3.11
N SER A 226 -8.05 -16.90 -3.48
CA SER A 226 -6.94 -17.03 -2.54
C SER A 226 -6.77 -15.78 -1.70
N LEU A 227 -6.40 -15.96 -0.44
CA LEU A 227 -6.03 -14.86 0.44
C LEU A 227 -4.55 -14.49 0.25
N PRO A 228 -4.15 -13.23 0.50
CA PRO A 228 -2.75 -12.86 0.53
C PRO A 228 -2.05 -13.59 1.69
N HIS A 229 -0.92 -14.24 1.40
CA HIS A 229 -0.15 -14.99 2.39
C HIS A 229 1.27 -14.47 2.49
N ASP A 230 2.08 -14.65 1.44
CA ASP A 230 3.51 -14.33 1.44
C ASP A 230 3.91 -13.31 0.38
N GLU A 231 2.94 -12.78 -0.37
CA GLU A 231 3.20 -11.72 -1.32
C GLU A 231 3.51 -10.41 -0.58
N PRO A 232 4.67 -9.78 -0.83
CA PRO A 232 4.96 -8.47 -0.25
C PRO A 232 4.03 -7.40 -0.82
N TYR A 233 3.54 -7.57 -2.05
CA TYR A 233 2.61 -6.66 -2.70
C TYR A 233 1.81 -7.37 -3.80
N LEU A 234 0.72 -6.74 -4.21
CA LEU A 234 -0.17 -7.13 -5.28
C LEU A 234 -0.13 -6.08 -6.38
N GLU A 235 -0.19 -6.53 -7.64
CA GLU A 235 -0.23 -5.69 -8.82
C GLU A 235 -1.50 -5.96 -9.63
N ASP A 236 -2.24 -4.90 -9.96
CA ASP A 236 -3.42 -4.98 -10.82
C ASP A 236 -3.53 -3.73 -11.71
N MET A 237 -4.56 -3.67 -12.56
CA MET A 237 -4.80 -2.54 -13.47
C MET A 237 -3.56 -2.17 -14.31
N PRO A 238 -2.99 -3.11 -15.09
CA PRO A 238 -1.83 -2.81 -15.93
C PRO A 238 -2.13 -1.72 -16.95
N ARG A 239 -1.12 -0.92 -17.28
CA ARG A 239 -1.16 0.00 -18.42
C ARG A 239 0.23 0.23 -19.02
N ARG A 240 0.28 0.49 -20.32
CA ARG A 240 1.52 0.84 -21.02
C ARG A 240 1.57 2.30 -21.38
N VAL A 241 2.68 2.94 -21.07
CA VAL A 241 2.83 4.39 -21.28
C VAL A 241 4.24 4.75 -21.71
N ARG A 242 4.33 5.68 -22.65
CA ARG A 242 5.56 6.41 -22.95
C ARG A 242 5.56 7.69 -22.15
N VAL A 243 6.62 7.90 -21.39
CA VAL A 243 6.84 9.14 -20.65
C VAL A 243 8.11 9.81 -21.15
N SER A 244 8.02 11.12 -21.41
CA SER A 244 9.20 11.95 -21.59
C SER A 244 9.24 13.04 -20.53
N TYR A 245 10.42 13.31 -20.00
CA TYR A 245 10.67 14.41 -19.09
C TYR A 245 11.72 15.31 -19.71
N GLU A 246 11.38 16.58 -19.88
CA GLU A 246 12.21 17.56 -20.55
C GLU A 246 12.47 18.75 -19.63
N VAL A 247 13.71 19.21 -19.59
CA VAL A 247 14.13 20.45 -18.95
C VAL A 247 14.67 21.37 -20.03
N VAL A 248 14.10 22.57 -20.14
CA VAL A 248 14.48 23.60 -21.11
C VAL A 248 15.10 24.76 -20.37
N TYR A 249 16.31 25.13 -20.80
CA TYR A 249 17.08 26.26 -20.33
C TYR A 249 17.07 27.35 -21.39
N ARG A 250 16.64 28.57 -21.03
CA ARG A 250 16.73 29.75 -21.89
C ARG A 250 17.61 30.81 -21.24
N VAL A 251 18.71 31.15 -21.88
CA VAL A 251 19.60 32.21 -21.39
C VAL A 251 19.11 33.56 -21.94
N ARG A 252 18.84 34.51 -21.05
CA ARG A 252 18.45 35.90 -21.39
C ARG A 252 19.58 36.87 -21.07
N GLY A 253 19.47 38.11 -21.57
CA GLY A 253 20.43 39.19 -21.31
C GLY A 253 21.47 39.37 -22.43
N THR A 254 22.65 39.86 -22.07
CA THR A 254 23.79 40.11 -22.97
C THR A 254 25.07 39.35 -22.57
N GLY A 255 25.09 38.71 -21.40
CA GLY A 255 26.18 37.88 -20.89
C GLY A 255 26.09 36.40 -21.28
N ALA A 256 26.56 35.53 -20.39
CA ALA A 256 26.53 34.08 -20.57
C ALA A 256 26.29 33.35 -19.23
N VAL A 257 25.78 32.13 -19.33
CA VAL A 257 25.75 31.16 -18.24
C VAL A 257 26.94 30.22 -18.41
N THR A 258 27.75 30.08 -17.37
CA THR A 258 28.98 29.29 -17.39
C THR A 258 28.89 28.11 -16.41
N HIS A 259 29.64 27.06 -16.70
CA HIS A 259 29.74 25.85 -15.86
C HIS A 259 28.37 25.27 -15.45
N LEU A 260 27.41 25.26 -16.38
CA LEU A 260 26.11 24.67 -16.12
C LEU A 260 26.26 23.16 -15.95
N ARG A 261 25.83 22.67 -14.79
CA ARG A 261 25.68 21.26 -14.47
C ARG A 261 24.22 20.98 -14.14
N ALA A 262 23.56 20.25 -15.03
CA ALA A 262 22.22 19.74 -14.81
C ALA A 262 22.28 18.25 -14.42
N ALA A 263 21.61 17.90 -13.33
CA ALA A 263 21.42 16.53 -12.87
C ALA A 263 19.95 16.14 -13.06
N LEU A 264 19.70 15.04 -13.76
CA LEU A 264 18.35 14.47 -13.91
C LEU A 264 18.30 13.11 -13.22
N ALA A 265 17.22 12.88 -12.49
CA ALA A 265 16.91 11.57 -11.94
C ALA A 265 16.52 10.58 -13.04
N VAL A 266 16.94 9.33 -12.87
CA VAL A 266 16.71 8.27 -13.85
C VAL A 266 15.77 7.23 -13.24
N PRO A 267 14.60 6.98 -13.86
CA PRO A 267 13.68 5.94 -13.41
C PRO A 267 14.32 4.55 -13.36
N GLU A 268 13.89 3.73 -12.40
CA GLU A 268 14.34 2.36 -12.21
C GLU A 268 13.15 1.37 -12.13
N GLU A 269 13.48 0.08 -12.17
CA GLU A 269 12.54 -1.01 -11.86
C GLU A 269 12.06 -0.92 -10.41
N LEU A 270 10.74 -1.05 -10.21
CA LEU A 270 10.11 -1.02 -8.89
C LEU A 270 8.87 -1.92 -8.90
N PRO A 271 8.36 -2.31 -7.72
CA PRO A 271 6.97 -2.80 -7.63
C PRO A 271 6.02 -1.87 -8.38
N GLY A 272 5.28 -2.43 -9.34
CA GLY A 272 4.34 -1.81 -10.26
C GLY A 272 4.90 -0.78 -11.23
N GLN A 273 6.21 -0.74 -11.46
CA GLN A 273 6.82 0.04 -12.52
C GLN A 273 7.92 -0.79 -13.20
N HIS A 274 7.64 -1.22 -14.42
CA HIS A 274 8.57 -1.97 -15.25
C HIS A 274 8.97 -1.17 -16.47
N LEU A 275 10.27 -1.02 -16.69
CA LEU A 275 10.83 -0.39 -17.87
C LEU A 275 10.78 -1.43 -19.00
N LEU A 276 10.08 -1.10 -20.08
CA LEU A 276 10.03 -1.94 -21.27
C LEU A 276 11.35 -1.89 -22.04
N ASP A 277 12.06 -0.76 -21.94
CA ASP A 277 13.40 -0.54 -22.46
C ASP A 277 14.15 0.46 -21.56
N LYS A 278 15.48 0.53 -21.70
CA LYS A 278 16.28 1.57 -21.03
C LYS A 278 15.82 2.95 -21.50
N VAL A 279 15.73 3.90 -20.57
CA VAL A 279 15.44 5.30 -20.94
C VAL A 279 16.52 5.84 -21.87
N THR A 280 16.09 6.65 -22.83
CA THR A 280 16.94 7.28 -23.84
C THR A 280 17.06 8.77 -23.54
N PHE A 281 18.21 9.36 -23.81
CA PHE A 281 18.48 10.77 -23.55
C PHE A 281 18.76 11.54 -24.83
N GLU A 282 18.26 12.77 -24.90
CA GLU A 282 18.56 13.75 -25.93
C GLU A 282 18.85 15.11 -25.28
N PRO A 283 20.09 15.63 -25.35
CA PRO A 283 21.31 14.96 -25.85
C PRO A 283 21.72 13.78 -24.94
N GLN A 284 22.80 13.07 -25.28
CA GLN A 284 23.38 12.06 -24.38
C GLN A 284 23.99 12.73 -23.13
N PRO A 285 23.89 12.09 -21.95
CA PRO A 285 24.51 12.61 -20.74
C PRO A 285 26.02 12.64 -20.87
N THR A 286 26.64 13.67 -20.26
CA THR A 286 28.10 13.74 -20.13
C THR A 286 28.62 12.53 -19.35
N ARG A 287 27.89 12.13 -18.29
CA ARG A 287 28.15 10.90 -17.53
C ARG A 287 26.94 10.46 -16.71
N MET A 288 26.92 9.17 -16.36
CA MET A 288 26.00 8.60 -15.38
C MET A 288 26.72 8.45 -14.03
N THR A 289 26.01 8.66 -12.93
CA THR A 289 26.51 8.44 -11.56
C THR A 289 25.39 7.91 -10.67
N MET A 290 25.72 7.54 -9.44
CA MET A 290 24.75 7.35 -8.36
C MET A 290 24.95 8.43 -7.31
N ASP A 291 23.88 8.79 -6.60
CA ASP A 291 23.98 9.60 -5.40
C ASP A 291 24.19 8.75 -4.14
N ARG A 292 24.35 9.39 -2.99
CA ARG A 292 24.54 8.70 -1.70
C ARG A 292 23.38 7.80 -1.25
N TRP A 293 22.21 7.90 -1.87
CA TRP A 293 21.03 7.06 -1.59
C TRP A 293 20.90 5.90 -2.57
N GLY A 294 21.86 5.76 -3.50
CA GLY A 294 21.84 4.76 -4.56
C GLY A 294 20.96 5.14 -5.75
N GLN A 295 20.45 6.38 -5.82
CA GLN A 295 19.63 6.84 -6.94
C GLN A 295 20.52 7.05 -8.18
N PRO A 296 20.21 6.45 -9.34
CA PRO A 296 20.91 6.76 -10.57
C PRO A 296 20.60 8.18 -11.08
N ILE A 297 21.65 8.89 -11.47
CA ILE A 297 21.62 10.29 -11.92
C ILE A 297 22.33 10.41 -13.27
N ALA A 298 21.70 11.11 -14.21
CA ALA A 298 22.29 11.52 -15.47
C ALA A 298 22.79 12.97 -15.37
N LEU A 299 24.08 13.20 -15.62
CA LEU A 299 24.71 14.52 -15.55
C LEU A 299 24.97 15.10 -16.93
N PHE A 300 24.66 16.38 -17.09
CA PHE A 300 24.84 17.15 -18.31
C PHE A 300 25.61 18.42 -17.99
N GLU A 301 26.78 18.57 -18.61
CA GLU A 301 27.69 19.68 -18.34
C GLU A 301 27.88 20.55 -19.58
N ARG A 302 27.83 21.87 -19.40
CA ARG A 302 28.08 22.87 -20.44
C ARG A 302 29.00 23.94 -19.88
N GLU A 303 30.13 24.15 -20.53
CA GLU A 303 31.09 25.18 -20.12
C GLU A 303 30.52 26.58 -20.30
N GLU A 304 29.83 26.84 -21.41
CA GLU A 304 29.28 28.16 -21.73
C GLU A 304 27.97 28.05 -22.54
N LEU A 305 26.97 28.82 -22.14
CA LEU A 305 25.74 29.07 -22.88
C LEU A 305 25.53 30.59 -23.00
N LYS A 306 25.69 31.12 -24.22
CA LYS A 306 25.54 32.56 -24.49
C LYS A 306 24.08 33.00 -24.40
N ALA A 307 23.85 34.25 -24.03
CA ALA A 307 22.51 34.83 -24.10
C ALA A 307 21.86 34.66 -25.48
N GLY A 308 20.56 34.35 -25.49
CA GLY A 308 19.80 33.96 -26.69
C GLY A 308 19.82 32.45 -26.98
N THR A 309 20.67 31.66 -26.29
CA THR A 309 20.70 30.20 -26.46
C THR A 309 19.53 29.53 -25.74
N THR A 310 18.93 28.55 -26.40
CA THR A 310 18.04 27.57 -25.77
C THR A 310 18.73 26.21 -25.78
N PHE A 311 18.80 25.57 -24.61
CA PHE A 311 19.35 24.24 -24.43
C PHE A 311 18.29 23.37 -23.77
N SER A 312 18.03 22.17 -24.29
CA SER A 312 17.10 21.23 -23.68
C SER A 312 17.77 19.89 -23.40
N ILE A 313 17.29 19.26 -22.32
CA ILE A 313 17.63 17.89 -21.94
C ILE A 313 16.33 17.14 -21.80
N ARG A 314 16.21 16.02 -22.50
CA ARG A 314 15.05 15.13 -22.40
C ARG A 314 15.50 13.71 -22.13
N TRP A 315 14.79 13.02 -21.25
CA TRP A 315 14.75 11.56 -21.28
C TRP A 315 13.39 11.07 -21.74
N THR A 316 13.37 9.93 -22.44
CA THR A 316 12.15 9.24 -22.88
C THR A 316 12.24 7.76 -22.52
N GLY A 317 11.19 7.21 -21.92
CA GLY A 317 11.08 5.80 -21.54
C GLY A 317 9.68 5.24 -21.77
N ASP A 318 9.63 3.94 -22.01
CA ASP A 318 8.39 3.16 -22.12
C ASP A 318 8.24 2.29 -20.88
N PHE A 319 7.06 2.34 -20.26
CA PHE A 319 6.78 1.71 -18.97
C PHE A 319 5.53 0.84 -19.05
N LEU A 320 5.56 -0.28 -18.35
CA LEU A 320 4.39 -1.04 -17.93
C LEU A 320 4.15 -0.73 -16.44
N LEU A 321 3.06 -0.04 -16.15
CA LEU A 321 2.70 0.42 -14.81
C LEU A 321 1.52 -0.37 -14.26
N TYR A 322 1.58 -0.71 -12.98
CA TYR A 322 0.51 -1.36 -12.24
C TYR A 322 0.09 -0.51 -11.05
N ARG A 323 -1.18 -0.65 -10.63
CA ARG A 323 -1.59 -0.23 -9.30
C ARG A 323 -1.01 -1.27 -8.35
N VAL A 324 -0.35 -0.79 -7.29
CA VAL A 324 0.31 -1.64 -6.30
C VAL A 324 -0.42 -1.52 -4.99
N ARG A 325 -0.60 -2.65 -4.30
CA ARG A 325 -1.16 -2.72 -2.94
C ARG A 325 -0.33 -3.64 -2.07
N PHE A 326 0.06 -3.19 -0.89
CA PHE A 326 0.78 -3.97 0.10
C PHE A 326 -0.23 -4.52 1.13
N PRO A 327 -0.50 -5.83 1.16
CA PRO A 327 -1.41 -6.45 2.12
C PRO A 327 -0.72 -6.63 3.48
N ILE A 328 -0.45 -5.51 4.16
CA ILE A 328 0.37 -5.50 5.37
C ILE A 328 -0.42 -6.14 6.52
N ASP A 329 0.11 -7.26 7.02
CA ASP A 329 -0.40 -7.92 8.20
C ASP A 329 0.24 -7.30 9.46
N PRO A 330 -0.54 -6.63 10.33
CA PRO A 330 0.00 -5.96 11.52
C PRO A 330 0.77 -6.90 12.46
N ASP A 331 0.42 -8.19 12.50
CA ASP A 331 1.07 -9.15 13.39
C ASP A 331 2.42 -9.63 12.86
N ARG A 332 2.60 -9.69 11.53
CA ARG A 332 3.89 -10.08 10.92
C ARG A 332 4.99 -9.06 11.15
N VAL A 333 4.63 -7.79 11.33
CA VAL A 333 5.60 -6.72 11.60
C VAL A 333 5.88 -6.53 13.10
N ARG A 334 5.13 -7.20 13.97
CA ARG A 334 5.24 -7.04 15.42
C ARG A 334 6.54 -7.66 15.93
N GLY A 335 7.34 -6.87 16.64
CA GLY A 335 8.59 -7.34 17.27
C GLY A 335 9.70 -7.73 16.28
N ALA A 336 9.55 -7.42 14.99
CA ALA A 336 10.57 -7.71 13.99
C ALA A 336 11.80 -6.81 14.17
N THR A 337 13.00 -7.37 13.92
CA THR A 337 14.25 -6.61 13.91
C THR A 337 14.53 -6.03 12.53
N LEU A 338 14.98 -4.78 12.49
CA LEU A 338 15.35 -4.09 11.25
C LEU A 338 16.80 -4.40 10.85
N PRO A 339 17.10 -4.52 9.54
CA PRO A 339 18.47 -4.57 9.04
C PRO A 339 19.27 -3.30 9.37
N ALA A 340 20.54 -3.44 9.76
CA ALA A 340 21.41 -2.32 10.15
C ALA A 340 21.64 -1.29 9.03
N GLN A 341 21.56 -1.71 7.75
CA GLN A 341 21.72 -0.82 6.60
C GLN A 341 20.61 0.25 6.54
N LEU A 342 19.50 0.06 7.25
CA LEU A 342 18.42 1.03 7.32
C LEU A 342 18.70 2.19 8.28
N ASP A 343 19.80 2.15 9.04
CA ASP A 343 20.17 3.20 10.00
C ASP A 343 20.32 4.57 9.32
N ALA A 344 20.77 4.60 8.06
CA ALA A 344 20.86 5.82 7.26
C ALA A 344 19.48 6.48 7.06
N TYR A 345 18.42 5.68 6.98
CA TYR A 345 17.03 6.13 6.82
C TYR A 345 16.32 6.39 8.16
N LEU A 346 17.07 6.38 9.27
CA LEU A 346 16.64 6.88 10.57
C LEU A 346 17.28 8.23 10.93
N GLN A 347 18.31 8.65 10.19
CA GLN A 347 19.06 9.88 10.48
C GLN A 347 18.26 11.15 10.16
N ASP A 348 18.66 12.25 10.78
CA ASP A 348 18.10 13.57 10.51
C ASP A 348 18.65 14.19 9.21
N ASP A 349 17.89 15.12 8.65
CA ASP A 349 18.31 16.00 7.55
C ASP A 349 17.49 17.31 7.60
N LYS A 350 17.91 18.34 6.88
CA LYS A 350 17.41 19.72 6.96
C LYS A 350 15.88 19.87 6.91
N LYS A 351 15.17 19.02 6.16
CA LYS A 351 13.69 19.09 6.06
C LYS A 351 12.96 18.22 7.09
N TYR A 352 13.64 17.32 7.78
CA TYR A 352 13.01 16.44 8.77
C TYR A 352 13.06 17.01 10.19
N ASP A 353 14.16 17.68 10.57
CA ASP A 353 14.30 18.38 11.85
C ASP A 353 13.95 17.50 13.06
N LEU A 354 14.56 16.32 13.13
CA LEU A 354 14.30 15.30 14.16
C LEU A 354 14.67 15.75 15.58
N GLY A 355 15.49 16.81 15.70
CA GLY A 355 15.85 17.46 16.96
C GLY A 355 14.76 18.34 17.56
N ALA A 356 13.71 18.68 16.80
CA ALA A 356 12.65 19.56 17.27
C ALA A 356 11.82 18.92 18.40
N GLN A 357 11.75 19.59 19.56
CA GLN A 357 10.98 19.11 20.71
C GLN A 357 9.46 19.10 20.48
N SER A 358 8.95 19.95 19.58
CA SER A 358 7.55 19.90 19.15
C SER A 358 7.25 18.60 18.40
N LEU A 359 8.12 18.20 17.47
CA LEU A 359 7.99 16.95 16.72
C LEU A 359 8.08 15.73 17.66
N ALA A 360 9.06 15.73 18.56
CA ALA A 360 9.24 14.63 19.52
C ALA A 360 7.99 14.38 20.39
N ARG A 361 7.42 15.45 20.98
CA ARG A 361 6.20 15.36 21.80
C ARG A 361 5.00 14.88 21.00
N LEU A 362 4.81 15.41 19.79
CA LEU A 362 3.70 15.00 18.94
C LEU A 362 3.78 13.52 18.56
N VAL A 363 4.98 13.04 18.21
CA VAL A 363 5.18 11.63 17.86
C VAL A 363 4.90 10.73 19.06
N GLU A 364 5.36 11.10 20.26
CA GLU A 364 5.07 10.36 21.49
C GLU A 364 3.56 10.30 21.79
N GLU A 365 2.85 11.41 21.62
CA GLU A 365 1.39 11.49 21.78
C GLU A 365 0.66 10.60 20.77
N VAL A 366 0.96 10.75 19.47
CA VAL A 366 0.29 10.03 18.38
C VAL A 366 0.55 8.53 18.43
N THR A 367 1.73 8.12 18.91
CA THR A 367 2.14 6.72 18.98
C THR A 367 1.92 6.09 20.36
N HIS A 368 1.26 6.80 21.28
CA HIS A 368 1.03 6.31 22.63
C HIS A 368 0.29 4.96 22.65
N GLY A 369 0.84 3.98 23.39
CA GLY A 369 0.27 2.63 23.49
C GLY A 369 0.43 1.75 22.24
N LYS A 370 1.04 2.26 21.16
CA LYS A 370 1.25 1.52 19.92
C LYS A 370 2.61 0.81 19.96
N THR A 371 2.59 -0.52 19.86
CA THR A 371 3.79 -1.35 20.07
C THR A 371 4.42 -1.85 18.77
N SER A 372 3.65 -2.03 17.70
CA SER A 372 4.16 -2.50 16.41
C SER A 372 4.62 -1.34 15.51
N TYR A 373 5.41 -1.66 14.47
CA TYR A 373 5.76 -0.69 13.44
C TYR A 373 4.54 -0.24 12.62
N TYR A 374 3.64 -1.18 12.31
CA TYR A 374 2.41 -0.89 11.58
C TYR A 374 1.54 0.10 12.35
N ASP A 375 1.27 -0.18 13.62
CA ASP A 375 0.36 0.62 14.45
C ASP A 375 0.84 2.07 14.60
N ARG A 376 2.16 2.25 14.79
CA ARG A 376 2.78 3.57 14.87
C ARG A 376 2.73 4.30 13.53
N ALA A 377 3.10 3.63 12.44
CA ALA A 377 3.05 4.22 11.10
C ALA A 377 1.63 4.62 10.70
N ARG A 378 0.65 3.74 10.98
CA ARG A 378 -0.77 3.97 10.67
C ARG A 378 -1.32 5.14 11.46
N ALA A 379 -1.01 5.24 12.75
CA ALA A 379 -1.43 6.36 13.59
C ALA A 379 -0.82 7.70 13.11
N ILE A 380 0.47 7.70 12.77
CA ILE A 380 1.17 8.89 12.22
C ILE A 380 0.56 9.31 10.89
N TYR A 381 0.38 8.36 9.97
CA TYR A 381 -0.23 8.60 8.66
C TYR A 381 -1.64 9.19 8.77
N GLU A 382 -2.52 8.57 9.57
CA GLU A 382 -3.90 9.04 9.77
C GLU A 382 -3.95 10.39 10.49
N HIS A 383 -3.01 10.65 11.42
CA HIS A 383 -2.89 11.95 12.07
C HIS A 383 -2.52 13.02 11.05
N LEU A 384 -1.47 12.80 10.26
CA LEU A 384 -0.98 13.77 9.28
C LEU A 384 -2.03 14.13 8.23
N ALA A 385 -2.72 13.12 7.70
CA ALA A 385 -3.77 13.29 6.70
C ALA A 385 -4.97 14.11 7.21
N ARG A 386 -5.18 14.17 8.53
CA ARG A 386 -6.25 14.95 9.17
C ARG A 386 -5.83 16.38 9.51
N VAL A 387 -4.58 16.60 9.91
CA VAL A 387 -4.15 17.90 10.48
C VAL A 387 -3.50 18.84 9.47
N ILE A 388 -3.01 18.32 8.34
CA ILE A 388 -2.48 19.16 7.27
C ILE A 388 -3.56 19.34 6.19
N LYS A 389 -3.72 20.57 5.71
CA LYS A 389 -4.49 20.92 4.52
C LYS A 389 -3.56 21.22 3.34
N TYR A 390 -3.88 20.70 2.16
CA TYR A 390 -3.07 20.93 0.97
C TYR A 390 -3.02 22.41 0.57
N ASP A 391 -1.80 22.94 0.47
CA ASP A 391 -1.53 24.31 0.06
C ASP A 391 -0.13 24.42 -0.56
N ARG A 392 -0.04 25.07 -1.72
CA ARG A 392 1.22 25.29 -2.46
C ARG A 392 1.82 26.68 -2.22
N SER A 393 1.21 27.51 -1.39
CA SER A 393 1.61 28.91 -1.16
C SER A 393 2.90 29.08 -0.34
N GLY A 394 3.41 27.99 0.26
CA GLY A 394 4.65 27.97 1.05
C GLY A 394 5.87 27.44 0.29
N GLY A 395 7.06 27.88 0.70
CA GLY A 395 8.31 27.19 0.32
C GLY A 395 8.44 25.82 0.98
N TRP A 396 9.45 25.02 0.64
CA TRP A 396 9.69 23.72 1.27
C TRP A 396 10.22 23.86 2.70
N ASN A 397 9.32 23.95 3.69
CA ASN A 397 9.71 24.07 5.10
C ASN A 397 9.99 22.69 5.72
N ASN A 398 10.61 22.68 6.90
CA ASN A 398 10.87 21.44 7.63
C ASN A 398 9.62 20.89 8.32
N ALA A 399 9.65 19.62 8.73
CA ALA A 399 8.54 18.90 9.32
C ALA A 399 7.89 19.66 10.50
N ALA A 400 8.70 20.14 11.45
CA ALA A 400 8.19 20.84 12.63
C ALA A 400 7.42 22.12 12.26
N THR A 401 7.92 22.90 11.30
CA THR A 401 7.25 24.11 10.81
C THR A 401 5.95 23.78 10.08
N VAL A 402 5.97 22.75 9.23
CA VAL A 402 4.79 22.31 8.48
C VAL A 402 3.68 21.84 9.43
N LEU A 403 4.03 21.03 10.43
CA LEU A 403 3.09 20.53 11.44
C LEU A 403 2.50 21.66 12.28
N ALA A 404 3.29 22.66 12.66
CA ALA A 404 2.80 23.83 13.38
C ALA A 404 1.85 24.70 12.53
N ARG A 405 2.12 24.80 11.23
CA ARG A 405 1.31 25.60 10.28
C ARG A 405 0.00 24.91 9.89
N GLY A 406 -0.01 23.58 9.81
CA GLY A 406 -1.19 22.80 9.39
C GLY A 406 -1.53 22.93 7.90
N THR A 407 -0.62 23.45 7.07
CA THR A 407 -0.77 23.47 5.61
C THR A 407 0.52 23.08 4.92
N GLY A 408 0.44 22.48 3.73
CA GLY A 408 1.66 22.18 2.96
C GLY A 408 1.43 21.54 1.59
N SER A 409 2.49 21.57 0.78
CA SER A 409 2.54 20.91 -0.54
C SER A 409 2.83 19.41 -0.41
N CYS A 410 2.76 18.65 -1.52
CA CYS A 410 3.08 17.21 -1.53
C CYS A 410 4.47 16.91 -0.93
N SER A 411 5.44 17.80 -1.17
CA SER A 411 6.77 17.70 -0.59
C SER A 411 6.77 17.93 0.91
N GLU A 412 6.03 18.92 1.40
CA GLU A 412 5.94 19.22 2.84
C GLU A 412 5.18 18.15 3.63
N TYR A 413 4.10 17.58 3.07
CA TYR A 413 3.46 16.37 3.61
C TYR A 413 4.47 15.24 3.74
N THR A 414 5.26 15.01 2.68
CA THR A 414 6.27 13.96 2.69
C THR A 414 7.34 14.20 3.75
N PHE A 415 7.83 15.44 3.89
CA PHE A 415 8.84 15.76 4.90
C PHE A 415 8.31 15.56 6.32
N ALA A 416 7.08 16.02 6.59
CA ALA A 416 6.45 15.82 7.88
C ALA A 416 6.24 14.33 8.18
N LEU A 417 5.75 13.56 7.21
CA LEU A 417 5.53 12.12 7.36
C LEU A 417 6.84 11.37 7.62
N VAL A 418 7.86 11.59 6.79
CA VAL A 418 9.18 10.95 6.97
C VAL A 418 9.80 11.36 8.32
N GLY A 419 9.72 12.64 8.69
CA GLY A 419 10.23 13.12 9.98
C GLY A 419 9.56 12.44 11.18
N MET A 420 8.22 12.34 11.17
CA MET A 420 7.47 11.66 12.22
C MET A 420 7.78 10.15 12.28
N LEU A 421 7.85 9.47 11.12
CA LEU A 421 8.16 8.05 11.02
C LEU A 421 9.57 7.76 11.57
N ARG A 422 10.59 8.52 11.14
CA ARG A 422 11.97 8.36 11.62
C ARG A 422 12.06 8.61 13.12
N ARG A 423 11.38 9.63 13.63
CA ARG A 423 11.32 9.91 15.07
C ARG A 423 10.65 8.79 15.86
N ALA A 424 9.72 8.05 15.25
CA ALA A 424 9.12 6.84 15.82
C ALA A 424 9.99 5.57 15.63
N GLY A 425 11.21 5.71 15.10
CA GLY A 425 12.13 4.60 14.86
C GLY A 425 11.76 3.74 13.64
N ILE A 426 10.97 4.27 12.71
CA ILE A 426 10.61 3.61 11.45
C ILE A 426 11.50 4.19 10.33
N PRO A 427 12.34 3.38 9.66
CA PRO A 427 13.10 3.83 8.52
C PRO A 427 12.16 4.32 7.42
N ALA A 428 12.38 5.55 6.95
CA ALA A 428 11.50 6.17 5.97
C ALA A 428 12.31 6.96 4.95
N ARG A 429 11.82 7.05 3.71
CA ARG A 429 12.43 7.81 2.61
C ARG A 429 11.34 8.51 1.80
N TYR A 430 11.70 9.37 0.85
CA TYR A 430 10.75 9.90 -0.12
C TYR A 430 10.88 9.19 -1.46
N ALA A 431 9.76 9.13 -2.19
CA ALA A 431 9.72 8.83 -3.62
C ALA A 431 9.17 10.03 -4.37
N GLY A 432 9.89 10.46 -5.41
CA GLY A 432 9.47 11.51 -6.34
C GLY A 432 9.06 10.92 -7.67
N ALA A 433 8.03 11.51 -8.27
CA ALA A 433 7.47 11.02 -9.52
C ALA A 433 6.99 12.14 -10.41
N VAL A 434 7.00 11.86 -11.71
CA VAL A 434 6.13 12.55 -12.67
C VAL A 434 4.76 11.85 -12.62
N SER A 435 3.67 12.58 -12.85
CA SER A 435 2.30 12.08 -12.66
C SER A 435 1.40 12.43 -13.83
N GLU A 436 0.57 11.51 -14.28
CA GLU A 436 -0.47 11.82 -15.26
C GLU A 436 -1.57 12.74 -14.67
N ARG A 437 -2.04 13.72 -15.46
CA ARG A 437 -2.96 14.80 -15.03
C ARG A 437 -4.32 14.83 -15.71
N GLY A 438 -4.90 13.66 -15.97
CA GLY A 438 -6.34 13.51 -16.24
C GLY A 438 -6.69 13.02 -17.64
N ASP A 439 -6.06 13.54 -18.69
CA ASP A 439 -6.18 13.02 -20.06
C ASP A 439 -5.07 12.02 -20.39
N GLU A 440 -5.40 11.03 -21.22
CA GLU A 440 -4.49 9.96 -21.65
C GLU A 440 -3.18 10.50 -22.25
N ALA A 441 -3.22 11.71 -22.83
CA ALA A 441 -2.07 12.47 -23.32
C ALA A 441 -1.81 13.74 -22.50
N SER A 442 -1.69 13.60 -21.18
CA SER A 442 -1.48 14.72 -20.27
C SER A 442 -0.02 15.22 -20.21
N PHE A 443 0.14 16.41 -19.64
CA PHE A 443 1.41 16.97 -19.22
C PHE A 443 1.44 17.26 -17.72
N ASP A 444 2.63 17.26 -17.13
CA ASP A 444 2.84 17.53 -15.70
C ASP A 444 4.04 18.43 -15.48
N ASP A 445 3.77 19.56 -14.85
CA ASP A 445 4.71 20.60 -14.42
C ASP A 445 4.69 20.80 -12.90
N VAL A 446 3.83 20.06 -12.19
CA VAL A 446 3.70 20.11 -10.72
C VAL A 446 4.43 18.96 -10.06
N TYR A 447 4.37 17.78 -10.69
CA TYR A 447 4.95 16.54 -10.17
C TYR A 447 4.33 16.10 -8.85
N HIS A 448 4.80 14.98 -8.31
CA HIS A 448 4.29 14.44 -7.07
C HIS A 448 5.38 13.75 -6.26
N ARG A 449 5.21 13.79 -4.94
CA ARG A 449 6.12 13.16 -3.99
C ARG A 449 5.31 12.59 -2.84
N TRP A 450 5.71 11.42 -2.36
CA TRP A 450 5.16 10.77 -1.17
C TRP A 450 6.27 10.15 -0.31
N ALA A 451 5.91 9.67 0.88
CA ALA A 451 6.82 8.95 1.76
C ALA A 451 6.77 7.45 1.50
N GLU A 452 7.88 6.75 1.68
CA GLU A 452 7.93 5.29 1.79
C GLU A 452 8.46 4.94 3.17
N ALA A 453 7.83 3.97 3.85
CA ALA A 453 8.30 3.46 5.13
C ALA A 453 8.71 1.99 4.97
N TYR A 454 9.81 1.60 5.60
CA TYR A 454 10.23 0.20 5.59
C TYR A 454 9.38 -0.60 6.57
N MET A 455 8.70 -1.63 6.05
CA MET A 455 7.90 -2.57 6.82
C MET A 455 8.56 -3.96 6.79
N PRO A 456 8.92 -4.53 7.95
CA PRO A 456 9.52 -5.87 8.00
C PRO A 456 8.70 -6.92 7.26
N GLY A 457 9.34 -7.69 6.39
CA GLY A 457 8.67 -8.70 5.54
C GLY A 457 8.00 -8.15 4.27
N TYR A 458 7.82 -6.83 4.17
CA TYR A 458 7.16 -6.16 3.04
C TYR A 458 8.11 -5.24 2.24
N GLY A 459 9.19 -4.75 2.86
CA GLY A 459 10.13 -3.82 2.22
C GLY A 459 9.63 -2.37 2.29
N TRP A 460 9.92 -1.58 1.25
CA TRP A 460 9.53 -0.17 1.17
C TRP A 460 8.07 -0.01 0.75
N VAL A 461 7.23 0.40 1.70
CA VAL A 461 5.79 0.56 1.54
C VAL A 461 5.44 2.02 1.27
N PRO A 462 4.75 2.36 0.17
CA PRO A 462 4.34 3.73 -0.12
C PRO A 462 3.26 4.22 0.86
N MET A 463 3.39 5.47 1.31
CA MET A 463 2.46 6.13 2.23
C MET A 463 2.23 7.57 1.74
N ASP A 464 1.07 7.80 1.13
CA ASP A 464 0.73 9.10 0.55
C ASP A 464 -0.41 9.77 1.32
N ALA A 465 -0.05 10.46 2.41
CA ALA A 465 -1.01 11.18 3.24
C ALA A 465 -1.65 12.40 2.53
N ASN A 466 -1.17 12.77 1.34
CA ASN A 466 -1.71 13.88 0.55
C ASN A 466 -2.71 13.42 -0.52
N ALA A 467 -2.53 12.25 -1.13
CA ALA A 467 -3.37 11.78 -2.25
C ALA A 467 -4.86 11.57 -1.89
N GLY A 468 -5.21 11.53 -0.61
CA GLY A 468 -6.58 11.69 -0.17
C GLY A 468 -6.88 10.98 1.14
N PHE A 469 -7.46 11.71 2.08
CA PHE A 469 -8.16 11.12 3.22
C PHE A 469 -9.60 10.87 2.79
N GLY A 470 -9.93 9.63 2.41
CA GLY A 470 -11.34 9.28 2.23
C GLY A 470 -12.09 9.33 3.55
N GLU A 471 -13.37 9.68 3.51
CA GLU A 471 -14.22 9.71 4.71
C GLU A 471 -14.41 8.29 5.29
N THR A 472 -14.41 7.29 4.42
CA THR A 472 -14.62 5.87 4.76
C THR A 472 -13.33 5.19 5.23
N PRO A 473 -13.41 4.14 6.07
CA PRO A 473 -12.25 3.34 6.48
C PRO A 473 -11.40 2.84 5.29
N ALA A 474 -12.02 2.39 4.19
CA ALA A 474 -11.30 1.98 2.99
C ALA A 474 -10.56 3.16 2.34
N GLY A 475 -11.19 4.32 2.24
CA GLY A 475 -10.57 5.52 1.69
C GLY A 475 -9.38 6.02 2.52
N LYS A 476 -9.40 5.81 3.85
CA LYS A 476 -8.24 6.05 4.72
C LYS A 476 -7.13 5.02 4.51
N ALA A 477 -7.46 3.81 4.07
CA ALA A 477 -6.51 2.72 3.85
C ALA A 477 -5.87 2.75 2.44
N GLU A 478 -6.56 3.28 1.43
CA GLU A 478 -6.16 3.19 0.02
C GLU A 478 -4.71 3.62 -0.26
N TYR A 479 -4.23 4.69 0.37
CA TYR A 479 -2.88 5.23 0.15
C TYR A 479 -1.87 4.92 1.28
N PHE A 480 -2.22 3.99 2.18
CA PHE A 480 -1.30 3.40 3.13
C PHE A 480 -0.90 2.00 2.63
N GLY A 481 0.19 1.94 1.90
CA GLY A 481 0.61 0.76 1.16
C GLY A 481 -0.07 0.61 -0.21
N GLY A 482 -0.80 1.62 -0.70
CA GLY A 482 -1.32 1.63 -2.07
C GLY A 482 -0.73 2.74 -2.91
N ARG A 483 -0.49 2.45 -4.19
CA ARG A 483 -0.04 3.41 -5.20
C ARG A 483 -0.77 3.17 -6.51
N SER A 484 -1.38 4.21 -7.07
CA SER A 484 -2.01 4.12 -8.40
C SER A 484 -0.97 3.94 -9.52
N ASN A 485 -1.41 3.39 -10.66
CA ASN A 485 -0.59 3.19 -11.86
C ASN A 485 -0.29 4.48 -12.65
N ARG A 486 -0.64 5.66 -12.12
CA ARG A 486 -0.54 6.94 -12.85
C ARG A 486 0.82 7.63 -12.75
N HIS A 487 1.73 7.06 -11.95
CA HIS A 487 3.00 7.68 -11.58
C HIS A 487 4.16 6.92 -12.22
N VAL A 488 5.10 7.65 -12.81
CA VAL A 488 6.46 7.14 -13.05
C VAL A 488 7.36 7.72 -11.97
N VAL A 489 7.78 6.86 -11.05
CA VAL A 489 8.77 7.19 -10.01
C VAL A 489 10.12 7.37 -10.68
N THR A 490 10.67 8.55 -10.48
CA THR A 490 11.96 8.99 -11.02
C THR A 490 13.05 8.92 -9.97
N THR A 491 12.69 9.17 -8.71
CA THR A 491 13.66 9.27 -7.61
C THR A 491 13.19 8.57 -6.35
N ARG A 492 14.11 7.91 -5.66
CA ARG A 492 13.96 7.48 -4.26
C ARG A 492 15.15 8.01 -3.46
N GLY A 493 14.89 8.71 -2.35
CA GLY A 493 15.95 9.37 -1.59
C GLY A 493 15.63 9.47 -0.10
N GLY A 494 16.66 9.29 0.74
CA GLY A 494 16.55 9.39 2.20
C GLY A 494 16.76 10.80 2.75
N GLY A 495 16.93 11.82 1.91
CA GLY A 495 17.28 13.17 2.33
C GLY A 495 17.86 13.95 1.16
N ALA A 496 18.60 15.02 1.42
CA ALA A 496 19.25 15.78 0.36
C ALA A 496 20.16 14.87 -0.48
N SER A 497 20.25 15.14 -1.77
CA SER A 497 21.21 14.50 -2.68
C SER A 497 22.34 15.47 -3.00
N GLU A 498 23.58 15.01 -3.13
CA GLU A 498 24.68 15.85 -3.62
C GLU A 498 24.48 16.31 -5.07
N TRP A 499 23.58 15.67 -5.82
CA TRP A 499 23.24 16.02 -7.20
C TRP A 499 21.88 16.70 -7.34
N LEU A 500 20.87 16.21 -6.61
CA LEU A 500 19.48 16.73 -6.68
C LEU A 500 19.11 17.69 -5.54
N ASP A 501 19.96 17.87 -4.52
CA ASP A 501 19.60 18.53 -3.26
C ASP A 501 18.24 18.02 -2.73
N TRP A 502 17.28 18.90 -2.46
CA TRP A 502 15.93 18.53 -2.02
C TRP A 502 14.91 18.45 -3.14
N THR A 503 15.31 18.68 -4.39
CA THR A 503 14.43 18.44 -5.55
C THR A 503 14.32 16.94 -5.80
N TYR A 504 13.66 16.53 -6.89
CA TYR A 504 13.46 15.09 -7.15
C TYR A 504 13.42 14.69 -8.62
N ASN A 505 13.17 15.57 -9.57
CA ASN A 505 13.26 15.19 -10.99
C ASN A 505 14.53 15.71 -11.62
N ASN A 506 14.95 16.93 -11.26
CA ASN A 506 16.16 17.56 -11.72
C ASN A 506 16.69 18.61 -10.72
N HIS A 507 17.97 18.94 -10.85
CA HIS A 507 18.57 20.09 -10.19
C HIS A 507 19.67 20.68 -11.07
N THR A 508 19.82 22.00 -11.05
CA THR A 508 20.74 22.72 -11.92
C THR A 508 21.64 23.63 -11.08
N MET A 509 22.94 23.51 -11.29
CA MET A 509 23.94 24.44 -10.76
C MET A 509 24.61 25.16 -11.93
N TYR A 510 24.85 26.45 -11.79
CA TYR A 510 25.49 27.26 -12.83
C TYR A 510 26.06 28.55 -12.26
N GLU A 511 26.94 29.18 -13.02
CA GLU A 511 27.45 30.52 -12.78
C GLU A 511 26.97 31.47 -13.88
N VAL A 512 27.04 32.77 -13.62
CA VAL A 512 26.63 33.82 -14.56
C VAL A 512 27.79 34.77 -14.78
N GLN A 513 28.11 35.03 -16.04
CA GLN A 513 29.08 36.03 -16.45
C GLN A 513 28.39 37.18 -17.18
N GLY A 514 28.63 38.41 -16.71
CA GLY A 514 27.98 39.60 -17.25
C GLY A 514 26.48 39.66 -16.92
N ASP A 515 25.73 40.40 -17.72
CA ASP A 515 24.28 40.54 -17.55
C ASP A 515 23.55 39.38 -18.23
N ALA A 516 23.38 38.26 -17.53
CA ALA A 516 22.61 37.12 -18.01
C ALA A 516 21.73 36.50 -16.91
N THR A 517 20.63 35.87 -17.32
CA THR A 517 19.76 35.09 -16.43
C THR A 517 19.39 33.77 -17.08
N LEU A 518 19.26 32.70 -16.28
CA LEU A 518 18.80 31.40 -16.74
C LEU A 518 17.33 31.19 -16.38
N GLU A 519 16.48 31.04 -17.39
CA GLU A 519 15.10 30.58 -17.23
C GLU A 519 15.10 29.05 -17.39
N GLU A 520 14.69 28.33 -16.34
CA GLU A 520 14.54 26.88 -16.34
C GLU A 520 13.06 26.50 -16.33
N GLN A 521 12.66 25.60 -17.22
CA GLN A 521 11.32 25.03 -17.25
C GLN A 521 11.40 23.53 -17.45
N SER A 522 10.73 22.77 -16.58
CA SER A 522 10.61 21.33 -16.73
C SER A 522 9.19 20.91 -17.05
N LEU A 523 9.04 19.85 -17.85
CA LEU A 523 7.74 19.31 -18.23
C LEU A 523 7.84 17.80 -18.45
N ALA A 524 6.92 17.04 -17.85
CA ALA A 524 6.69 15.64 -18.21
C ALA A 524 5.52 15.52 -19.18
N ARG A 525 5.59 14.58 -20.12
CA ARG A 525 4.52 14.26 -21.06
C ARG A 525 4.20 12.77 -21.00
N TYR A 526 2.91 12.47 -20.97
CA TYR A 526 2.38 11.11 -20.99
C TYR A 526 1.78 10.81 -22.36
N ARG A 527 1.98 9.58 -22.83
CA ARG A 527 1.32 9.07 -24.03
C ARG A 527 1.01 7.58 -23.87
N PRO A 528 -0.24 7.12 -24.04
CA PRO A 528 -0.54 5.70 -23.95
C PRO A 528 0.16 4.95 -25.09
N LEU A 529 0.58 3.73 -24.81
CA LEU A 529 1.06 2.80 -25.82
C LEU A 529 -0.03 1.78 -26.09
N ALA A 530 -0.24 1.45 -27.37
CA ALA A 530 -1.22 0.44 -27.75
C ALA A 530 -0.88 -0.91 -27.12
N ASP A 531 -1.91 -1.64 -26.69
CA ASP A 531 -1.76 -3.03 -26.30
C ASP A 531 -1.40 -3.84 -27.54
N THR A 532 -0.18 -4.37 -27.56
CA THR A 532 0.25 -5.24 -28.65
C THR A 532 -0.19 -6.66 -28.32
N ASN A 533 -0.94 -7.31 -29.21
CA ASN A 533 -1.39 -8.72 -29.16
C ASN A 533 -0.26 -9.79 -29.03
N LYS A 534 0.97 -9.40 -28.68
CA LYS A 534 2.14 -10.27 -28.53
C LYS A 534 2.56 -10.51 -27.09
N ASP A 535 1.88 -9.94 -26.10
CA ASP A 535 2.24 -10.11 -24.69
C ASP A 535 1.33 -11.11 -23.97
N PRO A 536 1.82 -12.32 -23.61
CA PRO A 536 1.05 -13.27 -22.79
C PRO A 536 0.76 -12.76 -21.37
N VAL A 537 1.31 -11.60 -21.00
CA VAL A 537 1.15 -10.95 -19.68
C VAL A 537 -0.20 -10.26 -19.51
N LEU A 538 -0.86 -9.80 -20.58
CA LEU A 538 -2.23 -9.26 -20.50
C LEU A 538 -3.31 -10.37 -20.57
N ALA A 539 -2.93 -11.57 -21.02
CA ALA A 539 -3.84 -12.72 -21.15
C ALA A 539 -3.78 -13.70 -19.96
N SER A 540 -2.90 -13.47 -18.98
CA SER A 540 -2.78 -14.31 -17.79
C SER A 540 -2.70 -13.45 -16.52
N ALA A 541 -3.41 -13.91 -15.48
CA ALA A 541 -3.53 -13.34 -14.13
C ALA A 541 -2.24 -12.74 -13.54
N PRO A 542 -2.35 -11.84 -12.53
CA PRO A 542 -1.23 -11.08 -11.98
C PRO A 542 0.00 -11.94 -11.67
N ARG A 543 1.15 -11.49 -12.15
CA ARG A 543 2.45 -12.09 -11.83
C ARG A 543 2.97 -11.41 -10.57
N VAL A 544 3.22 -12.16 -9.50
CA VAL A 544 4.20 -11.72 -8.50
C VAL A 544 5.57 -12.09 -9.04
N ASN A 545 6.34 -11.07 -9.41
CA ASN A 545 7.78 -11.21 -9.32
C ASN A 545 8.10 -11.25 -7.82
N VAL A 546 8.56 -12.38 -7.32
CA VAL A 546 9.35 -12.42 -6.09
C VAL A 546 10.78 -12.13 -6.53
N PRO A 547 11.26 -10.86 -6.58
CA PRO A 547 12.70 -10.69 -6.50
C PRO A 547 13.11 -11.33 -5.17
N ARG A 548 14.25 -12.02 -5.13
CA ARG A 548 14.96 -12.16 -3.85
C ARG A 548 15.10 -10.74 -3.33
N LEU A 549 14.32 -10.38 -2.30
CA LEU A 549 14.37 -9.08 -1.65
C LEU A 549 15.64 -8.98 -0.80
N THR A 550 16.75 -9.07 -1.49
CA THR A 550 17.90 -8.22 -1.26
C THR A 550 17.93 -7.31 -2.49
N GLU A 551 17.13 -6.23 -2.51
CA GLU A 551 17.61 -5.05 -3.22
C GLU A 551 19.04 -4.84 -2.69
N PRO A 552 20.07 -4.65 -3.54
CA PRO A 552 21.35 -4.22 -3.03
C PRO A 552 21.11 -2.86 -2.39
N ILE A 553 20.90 -2.86 -1.08
CA ILE A 553 20.94 -1.67 -0.26
C ILE A 553 22.40 -1.25 -0.36
N VAL A 554 22.66 -0.28 -1.21
CA VAL A 554 24.01 0.24 -1.45
C VAL A 554 24.51 0.75 -0.12
N ASP A 555 25.60 0.18 0.38
CA ASP A 555 26.30 0.74 1.53
C ASP A 555 26.60 2.21 1.22
N PRO A 556 26.20 3.17 2.07
CA PRO A 556 26.52 4.55 1.82
C PRO A 556 28.05 4.67 1.68
N PRO A 557 28.58 5.39 0.67
CA PRO A 557 30.00 5.54 0.52
C PRO A 557 30.59 6.09 1.83
N ALA A 558 31.71 5.51 2.27
CA ALA A 558 32.43 5.97 3.43
C ALA A 558 32.57 7.50 3.37
N LYS A 559 32.31 8.17 4.51
CA LYS A 559 32.39 9.64 4.65
C LYS A 559 33.57 10.16 3.83
N PRO A 560 33.41 11.19 2.97
CA PRO A 560 34.55 11.81 2.33
C PRO A 560 35.49 12.25 3.45
N THR A 561 36.65 11.60 3.52
CA THR A 561 37.77 12.06 4.33
C THR A 561 38.01 13.49 3.90
N GLN A 562 37.82 14.44 4.80
CA GLN A 562 38.23 15.82 4.57
C GLN A 562 39.73 15.78 4.25
N SER A 563 40.08 15.93 2.98
CA SER A 563 41.43 16.29 2.57
C SER A 563 41.64 17.73 2.99
N THR A 564 41.97 17.91 4.26
CA THR A 564 42.46 19.18 4.76
C THR A 564 43.87 19.37 4.21
N SER A 565 43.96 20.01 3.05
CA SER A 565 45.19 20.68 2.63
C SER A 565 45.32 21.98 3.42
N PHE A 566 45.88 21.87 4.63
CA PHE A 566 46.36 23.05 5.35
C PHE A 566 47.74 23.43 4.81
N SER A 567 47.76 24.51 4.03
CA SER A 567 48.97 25.32 3.86
C SER A 567 49.27 26.00 5.21
N GLY A 568 50.56 25.97 5.57
CA GLY A 568 51.00 26.13 6.94
C GLY A 568 50.89 27.54 7.52
N ASP A 569 50.84 27.59 8.85
CA ASP A 569 51.60 28.56 9.62
C ASP A 569 51.97 27.95 11.00
N PRO A 570 53.19 28.15 11.53
CA PRO A 570 53.77 27.32 12.57
C PRO A 570 53.74 28.00 13.94
N TRP A 571 52.67 27.84 14.70
CA TRP A 571 52.68 28.03 16.16
C TRP A 571 51.75 27.00 16.78
N MET A 572 52.16 26.38 17.89
CA MET A 572 51.47 25.31 18.66
C MET A 572 52.02 23.86 18.53
N ALA A 573 53.31 23.70 18.21
CA ALA A 573 54.04 22.45 18.48
C ALA A 573 54.87 22.56 19.77
N ALA A 574 54.21 22.74 20.91
CA ALA A 574 54.75 22.49 22.24
C ALA A 574 53.57 22.23 23.19
N ILE A 575 53.65 21.17 24.01
CA ILE A 575 52.60 20.64 24.92
C ILE A 575 51.74 19.51 24.30
N ALA A 576 52.39 18.49 23.73
CA ALA A 576 51.77 17.17 23.53
C ALA A 576 52.83 16.05 23.55
N LEU A 577 53.79 16.15 24.48
CA LEU A 577 54.82 15.14 24.68
C LEU A 577 55.16 15.08 26.17
N LEU A 578 54.22 14.55 26.95
CA LEU A 578 54.41 13.97 28.28
C LEU A 578 53.11 13.26 28.67
N LEU A 579 53.23 12.01 29.11
CA LEU A 579 52.20 11.11 29.66
C LEU A 579 51.59 10.07 28.69
N ALA A 580 52.47 9.28 28.07
CA ALA A 580 52.19 7.87 27.79
C ALA A 580 53.16 7.01 28.63
N ALA A 581 52.78 6.71 29.86
CA ALA A 581 53.36 5.61 30.65
C ALA A 581 52.32 5.21 31.70
N GLY A 582 51.77 4.01 31.54
CA GLY A 582 50.69 3.48 32.37
C GLY A 582 51.12 3.16 33.80
N PHE A 583 50.12 2.87 34.63
CA PHE A 583 50.08 1.71 35.52
C PHE A 583 48.65 1.56 36.07
N GLY A 584 48.15 0.33 36.07
CA GLY A 584 46.90 0.00 36.74
C GLY A 584 47.06 -0.10 38.26
N ILE A 585 45.94 -0.05 38.98
CA ILE A 585 45.57 -0.87 40.15
C ILE A 585 44.10 -0.62 40.47
N ALA A 586 43.46 -1.65 41.00
CA ALA A 586 42.04 -1.81 41.24
C ALA A 586 41.56 -1.29 42.62
N VAL A 587 40.21 -1.27 42.73
CA VAL A 587 39.37 -1.36 43.93
C VAL A 587 39.19 -0.10 44.80
N GLY A 588 37.92 0.28 45.04
CA GLY A 588 37.54 0.83 46.34
C GLY A 588 36.45 1.92 46.34
N ARG A 589 35.22 1.48 46.70
CA ARG A 589 34.10 2.22 47.33
C ARG A 589 34.34 3.66 47.82
N GLY A 590 33.32 4.50 47.62
CA GLY A 590 32.75 5.29 48.73
C GLY A 590 32.49 6.78 48.49
N PHE A 591 31.19 7.13 48.42
CA PHE A 591 30.51 8.29 49.02
C PHE A 591 30.97 9.75 48.77
N ARG A 592 30.01 10.49 48.18
CA ARG A 592 29.40 11.80 48.56
C ARG A 592 30.08 13.16 48.26
N THR A 593 29.22 13.99 47.64
CA THR A 593 28.97 15.46 47.76
C THR A 593 29.94 16.48 47.15
N ILE A 594 29.52 17.07 46.00
CA ILE A 594 29.16 18.48 45.69
C ILE A 594 29.88 19.59 46.49
N PRO A 595 30.24 20.76 45.91
CA PRO A 595 29.78 21.34 44.63
C PRO A 595 30.77 21.36 43.47
#